data_AF-V9GCS7-F1
#
_entry.id   AF-V9GCS7-F1
#
_cell.length_a   1.000
_cell.length_b   1.000
_cell.length_c   1.000
_cell.angle_alpha   90.00
_cell.angle_beta   90.00
_cell.angle_gamma   90.00
#
_symmetry.space_group_name_H-M   'P 1'
#
loop_
_entity.id
_entity.type
_entity.pdbx_description
1 polymer ?
#
loop_
_entity_poly.entity_id
_entity_poly.type
_entity_poly.pdbx_seq_one_letter_code
_entity_poly.pdbx_strand_id
1 'polypeptide(L)' 'MKEKRHRRIVLASTSPRRQELIASLRIPFTVIPSEADETTPPGWSPDQIVESLALRKAEAVLRSLRQMTKAV' A
#
# COMPACT_ATOMS: atom_id res chain seq x y z
N MET A 1 5.68 8.70 30.73
CA MET A 1 4.60 8.55 29.73
C MET A 1 5.25 8.24 28.38
N LYS A 2 4.89 7.14 27.70
CA LYS A 2 5.39 6.88 26.34
C LYS A 2 4.51 7.65 25.35
N GLU A 3 5.08 8.68 24.74
CA GLU A 3 4.50 9.41 23.61
C GLU A 3 4.07 8.42 22.51
N LYS A 4 2.79 8.39 22.14
CA LYS A 4 2.30 7.60 21.00
C LYS A 4 2.81 8.26 19.72
N ARG A 5 3.84 7.70 19.09
CA ARG A 5 4.25 8.13 17.75
C ARG A 5 3.12 7.85 16.77
N HIS A 6 2.48 8.89 16.25
CA HIS A 6 1.54 8.78 15.13
C HIS A 6 2.31 8.29 13.91
N ARG A 7 2.05 7.05 13.50
CA ARG A 7 2.60 6.49 12.26
C ARG A 7 1.74 6.95 11.09
N ARG A 8 2.38 7.49 10.05
CA ARG A 8 1.70 7.81 8.80
C ARG A 8 1.19 6.52 8.16
N ILE A 9 -0.09 6.50 7.79
CA ILE A 9 -0.71 5.39 7.05
C ILE A 9 -0.79 5.76 5.58
N VAL A 10 -0.39 4.84 4.72
CA VAL A 10 -0.39 5.02 3.26
C VAL A 10 -1.18 3.88 2.63
N LEU A 11 -2.14 4.24 1.78
CA LEU A 11 -2.91 3.30 0.98
C LEU A 11 -2.27 3.19 -0.41
N ALA A 12 -1.65 2.04 -0.69
CA ALA A 12 -1.01 1.71 -1.97
C ALA A 12 -2.01 1.27 -3.05
N SER A 13 -3.14 1.99 -3.17
CA SER A 13 -4.24 1.61 -4.07
C SER A 13 -4.99 2.82 -4.61
N THR A 14 -5.13 2.89 -5.93
CA THR A 14 -5.88 3.94 -6.65
C THR A 14 -7.38 3.66 -6.76
N SER A 15 -7.85 2.48 -6.35
CA SER A 15 -9.28 2.12 -6.42
C SER A 15 -10.16 3.04 -5.54
N PRO A 16 -11.13 3.78 -6.10
CA PRO A 16 -12.03 4.65 -5.33
C PRO A 16 -12.78 3.91 -4.23
N ARG A 17 -13.31 2.71 -4.54
CA ARG A 17 -14.01 1.86 -3.56
C ARG A 17 -13.15 1.49 -2.34
N ARG A 18 -11.84 1.28 -2.53
CA ARG A 18 -10.95 0.99 -1.39
C ARG A 18 -10.66 2.23 -0.56
N GLN A 19 -10.58 3.40 -1.19
CA GLN A 19 -10.43 4.66 -0.47
C GLN A 19 -11.65 4.95 0.39
N GLU A 20 -12.86 4.76 -0.16
CA GLU A 20 -14.13 4.87 0.58
C GLU A 20 -14.17 3.91 1.77
N LEU A 21 -13.81 2.63 1.56
CA LEU A 21 -13.78 1.63 2.63
C LEU A 21 -12.83 2.02 3.77
N ILE A 22 -11.60 2.44 3.46
CA ILE A 22 -10.63 2.84 4.49
C ILE A 22 -11.03 4.17 5.14
N ALA A 23 -11.59 5.12 4.39
CA ALA A 23 -12.11 6.38 4.92
C ALA A 23 -13.23 6.16 5.94
N SER A 24 -14.05 5.10 5.78
CA SER A 24 -15.08 4.74 6.76
C SER A 24 -14.53 4.45 8.17
N LEU A 25 -13.25 4.05 8.27
CA LEU A 25 -12.57 3.81 9.54
C LEU A 25 -12.18 5.10 10.28
N ARG A 26 -12.36 6.27 9.64
CA ARG A 26 -12.00 7.61 10.18
C ARG A 26 -10.54 7.74 10.62
N ILE A 27 -9.65 6.99 9.97
CA ILE A 27 -8.21 7.06 10.19
C ILE A 27 -7.60 7.94 9.10
N PRO A 28 -6.73 8.90 9.41
CA PRO A 28 -6.05 9.68 8.39
C PRO A 28 -5.07 8.80 7.59
N PHE A 29 -5.18 8.84 6.26
CA PHE A 29 -4.26 8.15 5.36
C PHE A 29 -3.97 9.00 4.13
N THR A 30 -2.88 8.67 3.44
CA THR A 30 -2.55 9.25 2.13
C THR A 30 -2.60 8.14 1.08
N VAL A 31 -3.07 8.46 -0.13
CA VAL A 31 -3.03 7.52 -1.25
C VAL A 31 -1.75 7.75 -2.04
N ILE A 32 -1.01 6.67 -2.30
CA ILE A 32 0.12 6.70 -3.23
C ILE A 32 -0.09 5.54 -4.22
N PRO A 33 -0.18 5.83 -5.54
CA PRO A 33 -0.28 4.79 -6.55
C PRO A 33 0.91 3.82 -6.49
N SER A 34 0.64 2.55 -6.76
CA SER A 34 1.68 1.52 -6.83
C SER A 34 1.99 1.19 -8.27
N GLU A 35 3.24 1.37 -8.67
CA GLU A 35 3.79 0.94 -9.97
C GLU A 35 4.30 -0.52 -9.92
N ALA A 36 3.59 -1.38 -9.20
CA ALA A 36 3.99 -2.78 -9.03
C ALA A 36 3.52 -3.60 -10.22
N ASP A 37 4.38 -4.48 -10.73
CA ASP A 37 3.97 -5.48 -11.71
C ASP A 37 2.92 -6.43 -11.11
N GLU A 38 1.79 -6.57 -11.81
CA GLU A 38 0.66 -7.41 -11.41
C GLU A 38 0.63 -8.78 -12.09
N THR A 39 1.67 -9.10 -12.87
CA THR A 39 1.80 -10.42 -13.50
C THR A 39 1.85 -11.52 -12.43
N THR A 40 1.16 -12.63 -12.70
CA THR A 40 1.12 -13.80 -11.82
C THR A 40 1.45 -15.07 -12.60
N PRO A 41 2.25 -15.99 -12.03
CA PRO A 41 2.53 -17.28 -12.68
C PRO A 41 1.27 -18.12 -12.87
N PRO A 42 1.22 -18.95 -13.94
CA PRO A 42 0.17 -19.94 -14.08
C PRO A 42 0.26 -20.96 -12.93
N GLY A 43 -0.90 -21.38 -12.43
CA GLY A 43 -0.99 -22.39 -11.36
C GLY A 43 -0.98 -21.84 -9.93
N TRP A 44 -0.85 -20.52 -9.73
CA TRP A 44 -1.12 -19.94 -8.41
C TRP A 44 -2.61 -19.99 -8.09
N SER A 45 -2.92 -20.27 -6.82
CA SER A 45 -4.29 -20.19 -6.32
C SER A 45 -4.76 -18.73 -6.20
N PRO A 46 -6.08 -18.46 -6.20
CA PRO A 46 -6.60 -17.11 -6.05
C PRO A 46 -6.11 -16.39 -4.79
N ASP A 47 -6.00 -17.09 -3.66
CA ASP A 47 -5.48 -16.58 -2.38
C ASP A 47 -4.00 -16.15 -2.49
N GLN A 48 -3.15 -17.01 -3.08
CA GLN A 48 -1.75 -16.68 -3.34
C GLN A 48 -1.60 -15.44 -4.22
N ILE A 49 -2.44 -15.33 -5.25
CA ILE A 49 -2.46 -14.18 -6.16
C ILE A 49 -2.77 -12.90 -5.39
N VAL A 50 -3.87 -12.87 -4.62
CA VAL A 50 -4.29 -11.63 -3.94
C VAL A 50 -3.31 -11.20 -2.86
N GLU A 51 -2.78 -12.13 -2.07
CA GLU A 51 -1.81 -11.82 -1.01
C GLU A 51 -0.49 -11.29 -1.59
N SER A 52 0.04 -11.98 -2.60
CA SER A 52 1.30 -11.61 -3.24
C SER A 52 1.20 -10.26 -3.96
N LEU A 53 0.07 -9.99 -4.64
CA LEU A 53 -0.16 -8.71 -5.29
C LEU A 53 -0.32 -7.57 -4.29
N ALA A 54 -1.04 -7.81 -3.18
CA ALA A 54 -1.20 -6.81 -2.13
C ALA A 54 0.16 -6.44 -1.50
N LEU A 55 1.00 -7.44 -1.20
CA LEU A 55 2.34 -7.23 -0.66
C LEU A 55 3.22 -6.47 -1.66
N ARG A 56 3.29 -6.91 -2.93
CA ARG A 56 4.09 -6.24 -3.97
C ARG A 56 3.72 -4.76 -4.12
N LYS A 57 2.43 -4.43 -4.05
CA LYS A 57 1.96 -3.04 -4.13
C LYS A 57 2.44 -2.20 -2.95
N ALA A 58 2.30 -2.72 -1.74
CA ALA A 58 2.77 -2.05 -0.54
C ALA A 58 4.29 -1.82 -0.56
N GLU A 59 5.06 -2.81 -1.00
CA GLU A 59 6.51 -2.71 -1.11
C GLU A 59 6.97 -1.71 -2.17
N ALA A 60 6.30 -1.67 -3.33
CA ALA A 60 6.63 -0.71 -4.40
C ALA A 60 6.49 0.73 -3.92
N VAL A 61 5.39 1.03 -3.23
CA VAL A 61 5.18 2.35 -2.61
C VAL A 61 6.22 2.64 -1.53
N LEU A 62 6.55 1.66 -0.68
CA LEU A 62 7.59 1.82 0.34
C LEU A 62 8.96 2.14 -0.27
N ARG A 63 9.33 1.49 -1.37
CA ARG A 63 10.57 1.78 -2.11
C ARG A 63 10.57 3.20 -2.66
N SER A 64 9.48 3.63 -3.31
CA SER A 64 9.32 5.00 -3.82
C SER A 64 9.47 6.04 -2.71
N LEU A 65 8.81 5.83 -1.56
CA LEU A 65 8.92 6.72 -0.39
C LEU A 65 10.35 6.84 0.14
N ARG A 66 11.10 5.72 0.16
CA ARG A 66 12.51 5.70 0.59
C ARG A 66 13.44 6.39 -0.39
N GLN A 67 13.13 6.37 -1.68
CA GLN A 67 13.91 7.07 -2.71
C GLN A 67 13.68 8.58 -2.62
N MET A 68 12.44 9.03 -2.47
CA MET A 68 12.12 10.45 -2.28
C MET A 68 12.78 11.07 -1.04
N THR A 69 12.87 10.31 0.06
CA THR A 69 13.53 10.79 1.30
C THR A 69 15.04 10.82 1.22
N LYS A 70 15.67 10.13 0.25
CA LYS A 70 17.12 10.17 0.02
C LYS A 70 17.55 11.23 -0.99
N ALA A 71 16.61 11.79 -1.75
CA ALA A 71 16.86 12.78 -2.79
C ALA A 71 16.78 14.23 -2.30
N VAL A 72 16.73 14.44 -0.98
CA VAL A 72 16.70 15.74 -0.27
C VAL A 72 17.87 15.78 0.68
#